data_AF-A0A9E5FHE6-F1
#
_entry.id   AF-A0A9E5FHE6-F1
#
_cell.length_a   1.000
_cell.length_b   1.000
_cell.length_c   1.000
_cell.angle_alpha   90.00
_cell.angle_beta   90.00
_cell.angle_gamma   90.00
#
_symmetry.space_group_name_H-M   'P 1'
#
loop_
_entity.id
_entity.type
_entity.pdbx_description
1 polymer ?
#
loop_
_entity_poly.entity_id
_entity_poly.type
_entity_poly.pdbx_seq_one_letter_code
_entity_poly.pdbx_strand_id
1 'polypeptide(L)' 'MIDPAAEKVRLEKQLAERKKALESTRTRLGNPAFVDKAPAEVVAQLRQQLGELEEQVVAIQAGLTDLG' A
#
# COMPACT_ATOMS: atom_id res chain seq x y z
N MET A 1 -3.77 8.01 -27.38
CA MET A 1 -2.64 7.11 -27.07
C MET A 1 -1.95 7.70 -25.85
N ILE A 2 -1.98 7.02 -24.70
CA ILE A 2 -1.25 7.47 -23.51
C ILE A 2 0.23 7.14 -23.73
N ASP A 3 1.11 8.10 -23.47
CA ASP A 3 2.55 7.92 -23.54
C ASP A 3 3.00 6.88 -22.49
N PRO A 4 3.62 5.76 -22.89
CA PRO A 4 4.11 4.74 -21.96
C PRO A 4 5.06 5.29 -20.89
N ALA A 5 5.87 6.32 -21.22
CA ALA A 5 6.76 6.96 -20.26
C ALA A 5 5.98 7.75 -19.21
N ALA A 6 4.94 8.48 -19.63
CA ALA A 6 4.07 9.20 -18.71
C ALA A 6 3.27 8.25 -17.80
N GLU A 7 2.81 7.12 -18.35
CA GLU A 7 2.09 6.10 -17.58
C GLU A 7 3.00 5.42 -16.54
N LYS A 8 4.25 5.11 -16.92
CA LYS A 8 5.25 4.60 -15.99
C LYS A 8 5.48 5.56 -14.82
N VAL A 9 5.68 6.85 -15.09
CA VAL A 9 5.86 7.87 -14.04
C VAL A 9 4.63 7.96 -13.12
N ARG A 10 3.42 7.89 -13.70
CA ARG A 10 2.16 7.90 -12.93
C ARG A 10 2.06 6.69 -12.01
N LEU A 11 2.42 5.51 -12.49
CA LEU A 11 2.39 4.27 -11.71
C LEU A 11 3.49 4.22 -10.66
N GLU A 12 4.72 4.69 -10.96
CA GLU A 12 5.81 4.80 -9.98
C GLU A 12 5.44 5.72 -8.82
N LYS A 13 4.81 6.87 -9.12
CA LYS A 13 4.32 7.79 -8.08
C LYS A 13 3.25 7.13 -7.21
N GLN A 14 2.25 6.49 -7.82
CA GLN A 14 1.23 5.75 -7.06
C GLN A 14 1.85 4.64 -6.22
N LEU A 15 2.82 3.90 -6.76
CA LEU A 15 3.51 2.85 -6.04
C LEU A 15 4.19 3.40 -4.78
N ALA A 16 4.89 4.54 -4.90
CA ALA A 16 5.55 5.19 -3.77
C ALA A 16 4.56 5.61 -2.69
N GLU A 17 3.43 6.20 -3.07
CA GLU A 17 2.36 6.60 -2.14
C GLU A 17 1.74 5.40 -1.42
N ARG A 18 1.43 4.31 -2.15
CA ARG A 18 0.87 3.09 -1.58
C ARG A 18 1.86 2.36 -0.67
N LYS A 19 3.13 2.28 -1.05
CA LYS A 19 4.19 1.71 -0.19
C LYS A 19 4.35 2.51 1.10
N LYS A 20 4.33 3.83 1.05
CA LYS A 20 4.41 4.67 2.25
C LYS A 20 3.21 4.46 3.18
N ALA A 21 2.01 4.35 2.63
CA ALA A 21 0.82 4.04 3.41
C ALA A 21 0.92 2.65 4.06
N LEU A 22 1.35 1.65 3.31
CA LEU A 22 1.57 0.28 3.77
C LEU A 22 2.57 0.24 4.92
N GLU A 23 3.73 0.90 4.78
CA GLU A 23 4.74 0.95 5.85
C GLU A 23 4.21 1.63 7.12
N SER A 24 3.43 2.72 6.97
CA SER A 24 2.82 3.39 8.11
C SER A 24 1.82 2.47 8.84
N THR A 25 0.94 1.79 8.09
CA THR A 25 -0.02 0.84 8.65
C THR A 25 0.68 -0.34 9.31
N ARG A 26 1.72 -0.88 8.67
CA ARG A 26 2.55 -1.98 9.21
C ARG A 26 3.26 -1.57 10.49
N THR A 27 3.77 -0.34 10.56
CA THR A 27 4.42 0.20 11.77
C THR A 27 3.43 0.32 12.93
N ARG A 28 2.20 0.80 12.66
CA ARG A 28 1.13 0.90 13.67
C ARG A 28 0.72 -0.48 14.19
N LEU A 29 0.51 -1.44 13.28
CA LEU A 29 0.13 -2.81 13.64
C LEU A 29 1.27 -3.61 14.28
N GLY A 30 2.53 -3.25 13.99
CA GLY A 30 3.72 -3.83 14.60
C GLY A 30 4.04 -3.27 15.98
N ASN A 31 3.35 -2.21 16.42
CA ASN A 31 3.52 -1.63 17.76
C ASN A 31 2.54 -2.31 18.74
N PRO A 32 3.02 -3.17 19.67
CA PRO A 32 2.15 -3.86 20.62
C PRO A 32 1.37 -2.89 21.51
N ALA A 33 1.98 -1.77 21.92
CA ALA A 33 1.30 -0.78 22.75
C ALA A 33 0.12 -0.11 22.04
N PHE A 34 0.12 -0.06 20.70
CA PHE A 34 -1.03 0.38 19.92
C PHE A 34 -2.07 -0.74 19.82
N VAL A 35 -1.66 -1.96 19.44
CA VAL A 35 -2.57 -3.10 19.26
C VAL A 35 -3.30 -3.47 20.55
N ASP A 36 -2.60 -3.42 21.68
CA ASP A 36 -3.15 -3.80 22.99
C ASP A 36 -4.12 -2.74 23.55
N LYS A 37 -3.98 -1.48 23.13
CA LYS A 37 -4.78 -0.35 23.62
C LYS A 37 -5.88 0.07 22.65
N ALA A 38 -5.72 -0.20 21.37
CA ALA A 38 -6.68 0.18 20.34
C ALA A 38 -7.89 -0.75 20.38
N PRO A 39 -9.09 -0.26 20.03
CA PRO A 39 -10.27 -1.11 19.88
C PRO A 39 -10.01 -2.22 18.85
N ALA A 40 -10.53 -3.42 19.12
CA ALA A 40 -10.37 -4.57 18.25
C ALA A 40 -10.86 -4.29 16.81
N GLU A 41 -11.93 -3.51 16.66
CA GLU A 41 -12.44 -3.08 15.35
C GLU A 41 -11.43 -2.22 14.58
N VAL A 42 -10.74 -1.30 15.25
CA VAL A 42 -9.71 -0.44 14.64
C VAL A 42 -8.51 -1.28 14.20
N VAL A 43 -8.08 -2.22 15.04
CA VAL A 43 -6.99 -3.15 14.70
C VAL A 43 -7.39 -4.05 13.51
N ALA A 44 -8.62 -4.54 13.49
CA ALA A 44 -9.14 -5.35 12.39
C ALA A 44 -9.22 -4.55 11.08
N GLN A 45 -9.75 -3.33 11.10
CA GLN A 45 -9.79 -2.45 9.94
C GLN A 45 -8.39 -2.13 9.41
N LEU A 46 -7.43 -1.82 10.29
CA LEU A 46 -6.05 -1.57 9.88
C LEU A 46 -5.40 -2.82 9.26
N ARG A 47 -5.71 -4.01 9.76
CA ARG A 47 -5.23 -5.28 9.17
C ARG A 47 -5.84 -5.53 7.80
N GLN A 48 -7.13 -5.25 7.62
CA GLN A 48 -7.78 -5.33 6.30
C GLN A 48 -7.16 -4.32 5.33
N GLN A 49 -7.01 -3.06 5.77
CA GLN A 49 -6.37 -2.02 4.99
C GLN A 49 -4.92 -2.38 4.63
N LEU A 50 -4.17 -3.05 5.51
CA LEU A 50 -2.83 -3.52 5.20
C LEU A 50 -2.85 -4.51 4.03
N GLY A 51 -3.76 -5.49 4.04
CA GLY A 51 -3.93 -6.45 2.95
C GLY A 51 -4.32 -5.77 1.64
N GLU A 52 -5.29 -4.85 1.68
CA GLU A 52 -5.68 -4.09 0.48
C GLU A 52 -4.54 -3.24 -0.09
N LEU A 53 -3.70 -2.65 0.77
CA LEU A 53 -2.54 -1.88 0.34
C LEU A 53 -1.46 -2.79 -0.26
N GLU A 54 -1.26 -3.98 0.30
CA GLU A 54 -0.36 -4.99 -0.25
C GLU A 54 -0.80 -5.44 -1.65
N GLU A 55 -2.07 -5.77 -1.82
CA GLU A 55 -2.65 -6.15 -3.13
C GLU A 55 -2.49 -5.02 -4.17
N GLN A 56 -2.77 -3.78 -3.77
CA GLN A 56 -2.62 -2.62 -4.67
C GLN A 56 -1.16 -2.39 -5.08
N VAL A 57 -0.21 -2.55 -4.15
CA VAL A 57 1.23 -2.45 -4.45
C VAL A 57 1.64 -3.52 -5.46
N VAL A 58 1.20 -4.76 -5.28
CA VAL A 58 1.46 -5.87 -6.22
C VAL A 58 0.87 -5.57 -7.59
N ALA A 59 -0.39 -5.11 -7.65
CA ALA A 59 -1.06 -4.79 -8.92
C ALA A 59 -0.36 -3.65 -9.69
N ILE A 60 0.07 -2.59 -8.99
CA ILE A 60 0.82 -1.49 -9.60
C ILE A 60 2.19 -1.96 -10.09
N GLN A 61 2.88 -2.80 -9.33
CA GLN A 61 4.17 -3.37 -9.75
C GLN A 61 4.04 -4.26 -10.97
N ALA A 62 2.99 -5.08 -11.05
CA ALA A 62 2.70 -5.88 -12.25
C ALA A 62 2.50 -4.98 -13.47
N GLY A 63 1.68 -3.93 -13.35
CA GLY A 63 1.49 -2.96 -14.44
C GLY A 63 2.77 -2.22 -14.85
N LEU A 64 3.68 -1.94 -13.91
CA LEU A 64 5.00 -1.37 -14.23
C LEU A 64 5.91 -2.36 -14.96
N THR A 65 5.82 -3.65 -14.63
CA THR A 65 6.54 -4.72 -15.34
C THR A 65 6.02 -4.87 -16.78
N ASP A 66 4.70 -4.80 -16.98
CA ASP A 66 4.08 -4.91 -18.31
C ASP A 66 4.38 -3.72 -19.24
N LEU A 67 4.78 -2.57 -18.68
CA LEU A 67 5.19 -1.36 -19.42
C LEU A 67 6.68 -1.31 -19.76
N GLY A 68 7.47 -2.26 -19.26
CA GLY A 68 8.90 -2.39 -19.53
C GLY A 68 9.17 -3.22 -20.78
#